data_AF-A0A419SD11-F1
#
_entry.id   AF-A0A419SD11-F1
#
_cell.length_a   1.000
_cell.length_b   1.000
_cell.length_c   1.000
_cell.angle_alpha   90.00
_cell.angle_beta   90.00
_cell.angle_gamma   90.00
#
_symmetry.space_group_name_H-M   'P 1'
#
loop_
_entity.id
_entity.type
_entity.pdbx_description
1 polymer ?
#
loop_
_entity_poly.entity_id
_entity_poly.type
_entity_poly.pdbx_seq_one_letter_code
_entity_poly.pdbx_strand_id
1 'polypeptide(L)'
;MSFFRRNTNDIVMMGGNKVEVRRLTVKQWRQIFGALNQLPGIIFSALTTENKNDLGVVIVAAVDICFDEVVDIISIASGLTKEDIEDSAALDEIVEYIEKLIEKNNFEATLKKLQTAGRRLFTKTTSEKAKEEMKA
;
A
#
# COMPACT_ATOMS: atom_id res chain seq x y z
N MET A 1 -18.17 18.37 18.24
CA MET A 1 -16.95 17.66 18.67
C MET A 1 -17.14 16.18 18.37
N SER A 2 -16.44 15.63 17.39
CA SER A 2 -16.49 14.19 17.11
C SER A 2 -15.47 13.48 17.98
N PHE A 3 -15.94 12.64 18.90
CA PHE A 3 -15.11 11.84 19.78
C PHE A 3 -14.47 10.71 18.98
N PHE A 4 -13.19 10.84 18.63
CA PHE A 4 -12.38 9.71 18.20
C PHE A 4 -12.05 8.86 19.44
N ARG A 5 -12.67 7.69 19.53
CA ARG A 5 -12.38 6.66 20.52
C ARG A 5 -10.95 6.15 20.25
N ARG A 6 -10.00 6.45 21.13
CA ARG A 6 -8.65 5.84 21.09
C ARG A 6 -8.80 4.38 21.49
N ASN A 7 -8.63 3.46 20.53
CA ASN A 7 -8.58 2.03 20.81
C ASN A 7 -7.12 1.69 21.14
N THR A 8 -6.85 1.08 22.30
CA THR A 8 -5.49 0.72 22.74
C THR A 8 -4.83 -0.35 21.86
N ASN A 9 -5.58 -1.00 20.97
CA ASN A 9 -5.07 -1.97 19.98
C ASN A 9 -4.34 -1.35 18.79
N ASP A 10 -4.29 -0.02 18.71
CA ASP A 10 -3.71 0.69 17.57
C ASP A 10 -2.25 1.11 17.79
N ILE A 11 -1.54 0.52 18.75
CA ILE A 11 -0.13 0.83 19.02
C ILE A 11 0.70 -0.42 18.74
N VAL A 12 1.81 -0.26 18.03
CA VAL A 12 2.83 -1.30 17.82
C VAL A 12 4.18 -0.81 18.33
N MET A 13 5.08 -1.76 18.56
CA MET A 13 6.49 -1.46 18.76
C MET A 13 7.20 -1.51 17.40
N MET A 14 8.07 -0.54 17.15
CA MET A 14 8.94 -0.52 15.97
C MET A 14 10.26 0.10 16.37
N GLY A 15 11.33 -0.68 16.36
CA GLY A 15 12.65 -0.22 16.78
C GLY A 15 12.68 0.34 18.20
N GLY A 16 11.93 -0.28 19.11
CA GLY A 16 11.80 0.19 20.49
C GLY A 16 10.89 1.42 20.68
N ASN A 17 10.39 2.02 19.60
CA ASN A 17 9.45 3.14 19.64
C ASN A 17 8.00 2.64 19.67
N LYS A 18 7.15 3.33 20.46
CA LYS A 18 5.69 3.12 20.41
C LYS A 18 5.10 3.90 19.25
N VAL A 19 4.67 3.21 18.21
CA VAL A 19 4.08 3.80 17.02
C VAL A 19 2.58 3.62 17.03
N GLU A 20 1.83 4.72 16.88
CA GLU A 20 0.38 4.67 16.72
C GLU A 20 0.02 4.42 15.24
N VAL A 21 -0.69 3.33 14.98
CA VAL A 21 -1.31 3.04 13.70
C VAL A 21 -2.49 4.00 13.53
N ARG A 22 -2.43 4.91 12.56
CA ARG A 22 -3.48 5.91 12.32
C ARG A 22 -4.14 5.71 10.96
N ARG A 23 -5.34 6.28 10.81
CA ARG A 23 -5.93 6.41 9.47
C ARG A 23 -5.09 7.39 8.65
N LEU A 24 -4.78 6.98 7.43
CA LEU A 24 -4.04 7.77 6.46
C LEU A 24 -4.93 8.88 5.93
N THR A 25 -4.42 10.10 6.01
CA THR A 25 -5.04 11.27 5.39
C THR A 25 -4.88 11.23 3.88
N VAL A 26 -5.68 12.02 3.15
CA VAL A 26 -5.54 12.17 1.68
C VAL A 26 -4.13 12.62 1.29
N LYS A 27 -3.50 13.46 2.12
CA LYS A 27 -2.11 13.91 1.90
C LYS A 27 -1.13 12.73 1.97
N GLN A 28 -1.22 11.92 3.01
CA GLN A 28 -0.36 10.74 3.18
C GLN A 28 -0.60 9.72 2.06
N TRP A 29 -1.85 9.49 1.67
CA TRP A 29 -2.14 8.65 0.50
C TRP A 29 -1.46 9.15 -0.77
N ARG A 30 -1.51 10.45 -1.05
CA ARG A 30 -0.83 11.03 -2.21
C ARG A 30 0.68 10.82 -2.14
N GLN A 31 1.29 10.98 -0.96
CA GLN A 31 2.72 10.77 -0.77
C GLN A 31 3.09 9.29 -0.95
N ILE A 32 2.31 8.37 -0.38
CA ILE A 32 2.49 6.92 -0.55
C ILE A 32 2.40 6.54 -2.03
N PHE A 33 1.33 6.94 -2.73
CA PHE A 33 1.20 6.65 -4.17
C PHE A 33 2.31 7.28 -5.02
N GLY A 34 2.87 8.41 -4.59
CA GLY A 34 4.02 9.02 -5.25
C GLY A 34 5.35 8.31 -4.97
N ALA A 35 5.44 7.56 -3.86
CA ALA A 35 6.62 6.77 -3.51
C ALA A 35 6.63 5.38 -4.16
N LEU A 36 5.47 4.88 -4.60
CA LEU A 36 5.33 3.59 -5.29
C LEU A 36 5.85 3.68 -6.74
N ASN A 37 7.09 3.26 -6.99
CA ASN A 37 7.63 3.15 -8.36
C ASN A 37 7.66 1.70 -8.85
N GLN A 38 8.10 0.76 -8.01
CA GLN A 38 8.44 -0.61 -8.39
C GLN A 38 7.48 -1.64 -7.79
N LEU A 39 6.96 -1.38 -6.58
CA LEU A 39 6.01 -2.25 -5.90
C LEU A 39 4.83 -2.72 -6.77
N PRO A 40 4.16 -1.87 -7.59
CA PRO A 40 3.06 -2.34 -8.45
C PRO A 40 3.49 -3.41 -9.46
N GLY A 41 4.64 -3.23 -10.11
CA GLY A 41 5.16 -4.18 -11.10
C GLY A 41 5.61 -5.49 -10.47
N ILE A 42 6.19 -5.41 -9.27
CA ILE A 42 6.60 -6.56 -8.47
C ILE A 42 5.40 -7.38 -7.98
N ILE A 43 4.36 -6.73 -7.46
CA ILE A 43 3.11 -7.41 -7.08
C ILE A 43 2.49 -8.10 -8.28
N PHE A 44 2.46 -7.43 -9.44
CA PHE A 44 1.94 -8.02 -10.67
C PHE A 44 2.77 -9.24 -11.12
N SER A 45 4.08 -9.15 -11.03
CA SER A 45 4.99 -10.25 -11.41
C SER A 45 4.82 -11.44 -10.46
N ALA A 46 4.72 -11.21 -9.16
CA ALA A 46 4.49 -12.25 -8.17
C ALA A 46 3.15 -12.97 -8.37
N LEU A 47 2.08 -12.24 -8.72
CA LEU A 47 0.74 -12.81 -8.96
C LEU A 47 0.63 -13.59 -10.27
N THR A 48 1.44 -13.24 -11.27
CA THR A 48 1.43 -13.91 -12.59
C THR A 48 2.46 -15.04 -12.70
N THR A 49 3.31 -15.22 -11.68
CA THR A 49 4.29 -16.31 -11.64
C THR A 49 3.60 -17.64 -11.26
N GLU A 50 3.47 -18.54 -12.22
CA GLU A 50 2.82 -19.85 -12.03
C GLU A 50 3.73 -20.89 -11.33
N ASN A 51 5.05 -20.72 -11.43
CA ASN A 51 6.03 -21.65 -10.88
C ASN A 51 6.47 -21.24 -9.45
N LYS A 52 6.27 -22.12 -8.48
CA LYS A 52 6.61 -21.88 -7.08
C LYS A 52 8.10 -21.63 -6.82
N ASN A 53 8.99 -22.24 -7.60
CA ASN A 53 10.43 -22.02 -7.47
C ASN A 53 10.83 -20.61 -7.94
N ASP A 54 10.18 -20.13 -9.00
CA ASP A 54 10.41 -18.78 -9.54
C ASP A 54 9.77 -17.72 -8.63
N LEU A 55 8.67 -18.06 -7.95
CA LEU A 55 8.01 -17.17 -6.99
C LEU A 55 8.91 -16.82 -5.80
N GLY A 56 9.70 -17.79 -5.29
CA GLY A 56 10.69 -17.52 -4.24
C GLY A 56 11.78 -16.54 -4.68
N VAL A 57 12.26 -16.67 -5.92
CA VAL A 57 13.27 -15.76 -6.50
C VAL A 57 12.69 -14.35 -6.70
N VAL A 58 11.46 -14.26 -7.20
CA VAL A 58 10.74 -12.99 -7.38
C VAL A 58 10.54 -12.29 -6.04
N ILE A 59 10.17 -13.01 -4.97
CA ILE A 59 9.99 -12.43 -3.63
C ILE A 59 11.32 -11.93 -3.06
N VAL A 60 12.41 -12.69 -3.17
CA VAL A 60 13.72 -12.25 -2.67
C VAL A 60 14.23 -11.02 -3.42
N ALA A 61 14.12 -11.02 -4.76
CA ALA A 61 14.48 -9.85 -5.57
C ALA A 61 13.58 -8.64 -5.27
N ALA A 62 12.29 -8.89 -5.03
CA ALA A 62 11.33 -7.85 -4.67
C ALA A 62 11.65 -7.19 -3.33
N VAL A 63 12.08 -7.96 -2.34
CA VAL A 63 12.45 -7.42 -1.02
C VAL A 63 13.66 -6.49 -1.14
N ASP A 64 14.70 -6.90 -1.88
CA ASP A 64 15.91 -6.09 -2.08
C ASP A 64 15.61 -4.77 -2.83
N ILE A 65 14.72 -4.83 -3.82
CA ILE A 65 14.37 -3.71 -4.69
C ILE A 65 13.37 -2.74 -4.01
N CYS A 66 12.42 -3.26 -3.22
CA CYS A 66 11.35 -2.47 -2.64
C CYS A 66 11.56 -2.08 -1.19
N PHE A 67 12.67 -2.44 -0.54
CA PHE A 67 12.89 -2.10 0.86
C PHE A 67 12.82 -0.59 1.09
N ASP A 68 13.47 0.19 0.23
CA ASP A 68 13.42 1.66 0.25
C ASP A 68 11.98 2.18 0.12
N GLU A 69 11.18 1.62 -0.79
CA GLU A 69 9.77 2.01 -0.96
C GLU A 69 8.93 1.67 0.28
N VAL A 70 9.20 0.51 0.90
CA VAL A 70 8.53 0.08 2.13
C VAL A 70 8.87 1.02 3.28
N VAL A 71 10.14 1.38 3.46
CA VAL A 71 10.60 2.35 4.46
C VAL A 71 9.92 3.71 4.23
N ASP A 72 9.79 4.15 2.99
CA ASP A 72 9.11 5.41 2.64
C ASP A 72 7.64 5.41 3.04
N ILE A 73 6.93 4.32 2.73
CA ILE A 73 5.53 4.16 3.10
C ILE A 73 5.38 4.20 4.62
N ILE A 74 6.24 3.48 5.35
CA ILE A 74 6.19 3.40 6.81
C ILE A 74 6.53 4.76 7.41
N SER A 75 7.54 5.46 6.92
CA SER A 75 7.90 6.81 7.39
C SER A 75 6.73 7.77 7.24
N ILE A 76 6.04 7.77 6.09
CA ILE A 76 4.86 8.61 5.84
C ILE A 76 3.69 8.24 6.75
N ALA A 77 3.48 6.94 6.99
CA ALA A 77 2.34 6.43 7.76
C ALA A 77 2.52 6.60 9.27
N SER A 78 3.71 6.28 9.77
CA SER A 78 4.07 6.29 11.20
C SER A 78 4.50 7.67 11.68
N GLY A 79 5.05 8.50 10.79
CA GLY A 79 5.71 9.76 11.13
C GLY A 79 7.14 9.59 11.67
N LEU A 80 7.68 8.37 11.69
CA LEU A 80 9.09 8.13 11.98
C LEU A 80 9.97 8.61 10.82
N THR A 81 11.21 8.95 11.12
CA THR A 81 12.20 9.19 10.06
C THR A 81 12.60 7.87 9.40
N LYS A 82 13.15 7.92 8.19
CA LYS A 82 13.64 6.71 7.52
C LYS A 82 14.80 6.08 8.29
N GLU A 83 15.70 6.93 8.80
CA GLU A 83 16.85 6.55 9.63
C GLU A 83 16.40 5.77 10.88
N ASP A 84 15.37 6.26 11.58
CA ASP A 84 14.82 5.54 12.76
C ASP A 84 14.32 4.13 12.40
N ILE A 85 13.74 3.96 11.21
CA ILE A 85 13.20 2.68 10.74
C ILE A 85 14.36 1.75 10.35
N GLU A 86 15.30 2.23 9.54
CA GLU A 86 16.41 1.43 9.01
C GLU A 86 17.37 0.95 10.11
N ASP A 87 17.66 1.80 11.09
CA ASP A 87 18.65 1.49 12.12
C ASP A 87 18.13 0.56 13.22
N SER A 88 16.80 0.49 13.41
CA SER A 88 16.24 -0.13 14.61
C SER A 88 15.04 -1.02 14.39
N ALA A 89 14.26 -0.87 13.32
CA ALA A 89 13.07 -1.69 13.11
C ALA A 89 13.42 -3.09 12.62
N ALA A 90 12.86 -4.10 13.29
CA ALA A 90 12.93 -5.47 12.79
C ALA A 90 11.88 -5.71 11.70
N LEU A 91 12.16 -6.65 10.80
CA LEU A 91 11.27 -6.95 9.66
C LEU A 91 9.87 -7.41 10.13
N ASP A 92 9.79 -8.18 11.21
CA ASP A 92 8.52 -8.63 11.78
C ASP A 92 7.70 -7.46 12.37
N GLU A 93 8.35 -6.48 12.99
CA GLU A 93 7.70 -5.26 13.48
C GLU A 93 7.15 -4.41 12.32
N ILE A 94 7.90 -4.33 11.22
CA ILE A 94 7.48 -3.68 9.97
C ILE A 94 6.21 -4.36 9.42
N VAL A 95 6.23 -5.69 9.32
CA VAL A 95 5.09 -6.47 8.83
C VAL A 95 3.87 -6.28 9.73
N GLU A 96 4.02 -6.37 11.05
CA GLU A 96 2.90 -6.14 12.00
C GLU A 96 2.29 -4.74 11.83
N TYR A 97 3.13 -3.72 11.67
CA TYR A 97 2.65 -2.36 11.45
C TYR A 97 1.85 -2.23 10.15
N ILE A 98 2.36 -2.79 9.05
CA ILE A 98 1.69 -2.76 7.74
C ILE A 98 0.34 -3.49 7.80
N GLU A 99 0.27 -4.66 8.43
CA GLU A 99 -0.97 -5.41 8.60
C GLU A 99 -2.02 -4.58 9.32
N LYS A 100 -1.68 -4.02 10.49
CA LYS A 100 -2.61 -3.16 11.24
C LYS A 100 -2.98 -1.89 10.48
N LEU A 101 -2.05 -1.33 9.71
CA LEU A 101 -2.30 -0.15 8.88
C LEU A 101 -3.32 -0.46 7.77
N ILE A 102 -3.17 -1.60 7.10
CA ILE A 102 -4.09 -2.11 6.06
C ILE A 102 -5.49 -2.31 6.64
N GLU A 103 -5.59 -2.97 7.79
CA GLU A 103 -6.85 -3.21 8.50
C GLU A 103 -7.53 -1.89 8.89
N LYS A 104 -6.81 -0.99 9.57
CA LYS A 104 -7.36 0.26 10.09
C LYS A 104 -7.84 1.21 8.98
N ASN A 105 -7.22 1.13 7.81
CA ASN A 105 -7.56 1.92 6.63
C ASN A 105 -8.55 1.22 5.68
N ASN A 106 -9.02 0.01 6.01
CA ASN A 106 -9.89 -0.78 5.15
C ASN A 106 -9.37 -0.84 3.70
N PHE A 107 -8.07 -1.09 3.53
CA PHE A 107 -7.41 -0.93 2.23
C PHE A 107 -8.02 -1.84 1.17
N GLU A 108 -8.32 -3.10 1.50
CA GLU A 108 -8.95 -4.05 0.59
C GLU A 108 -10.30 -3.54 0.05
N ALA A 109 -11.16 -3.05 0.95
CA ALA A 109 -12.46 -2.50 0.56
C ALA A 109 -12.32 -1.22 -0.28
N THR A 110 -11.30 -0.40 0.03
CA THR A 110 -11.01 0.83 -0.72
C THR A 110 -10.48 0.51 -2.12
N LEU A 111 -9.55 -0.44 -2.26
CA LEU A 111 -9.06 -0.92 -3.54
C LEU A 111 -10.17 -1.54 -4.39
N LYS A 112 -11.03 -2.40 -3.83
CA LYS A 112 -12.17 -2.98 -4.56
C LYS A 112 -13.10 -1.91 -5.14
N LYS A 113 -13.37 -0.85 -4.36
CA LYS A 113 -14.16 0.31 -4.82
C LYS A 113 -13.45 1.08 -5.93
N LEU A 114 -12.15 1.32 -5.80
CA LEU A 114 -11.34 1.98 -6.82
C LEU A 114 -11.29 1.18 -8.12
N GLN A 115 -11.05 -0.13 -8.05
CA GLN A 115 -11.06 -1.02 -9.22
C GLN A 115 -12.43 -1.01 -9.91
N THR A 116 -13.51 -1.09 -9.13
CA THR A 116 -14.87 -1.04 -9.68
C THR A 116 -15.17 0.30 -10.34
N ALA A 117 -14.77 1.42 -9.71
CA ALA A 117 -14.93 2.75 -10.26
C ALA A 117 -14.11 2.93 -11.55
N GLY A 118 -12.84 2.52 -11.55
CA GLY A 118 -11.97 2.53 -12.71
C GLY A 118 -12.56 1.72 -13.86
N ARG A 119 -13.00 0.48 -13.59
CA ARG A 119 -13.63 -0.38 -14.60
C ARG A 119 -14.85 0.28 -15.24
N ARG A 120 -15.71 0.94 -14.45
CA ARG A 120 -16.87 1.68 -14.96
C ARG A 120 -16.47 2.86 -15.85
N LEU A 121 -15.41 3.58 -15.49
CA LEU A 121 -14.88 4.68 -16.31
C LEU A 121 -14.36 4.14 -17.65
N PHE A 122 -13.54 3.08 -17.64
CA PHE A 122 -13.04 2.46 -18.87
C PHE A 122 -14.15 1.89 -19.75
N THR A 123 -15.15 1.19 -19.20
CA THR A 123 -16.27 0.67 -20.00
C THR A 123 -17.16 1.78 -20.57
N LYS A 124 -17.32 2.89 -19.84
CA LYS A 124 -18.07 4.05 -20.33
C LYS A 124 -17.35 4.75 -21.48
N THR A 125 -16.04 4.99 -21.33
CA THR A 125 -15.22 5.62 -22.38
C THR A 125 -15.16 4.76 -23.64
N THR A 126 -15.04 3.43 -23.53
CA THR A 126 -15.08 2.54 -24.71
C THR A 126 -16.45 2.53 -25.37
N SER A 127 -17.55 2.57 -24.58
CA SER A 127 -18.91 2.65 -25.13
C SER A 127 -19.23 3.98 -25.81
N GLU A 128 -18.68 5.10 -25.34
CA GLU A 128 -18.87 6.42 -25.95
C GLU A 128 -18.07 6.54 -27.26
N LYS A 129 -16.81 6.10 -27.28
CA LYS A 129 -15.99 6.07 -28.50
C LYS A 129 -16.60 5.18 -29.60
N ALA A 130 -17.09 3.98 -29.25
CA ALA A 130 -17.74 3.09 -30.21
C ALA A 130 -19.04 3.69 -30.79
N LYS A 131 -19.74 4.54 -30.05
CA LYS A 131 -20.95 5.23 -30.53
C LYS A 131 -20.63 6.43 -31.43
N GLU A 132 -19.49 7.07 -31.24
CA GLU A 132 -19.00 8.14 -32.13
C GLU A 132 -18.51 7.58 -33.45
N GLU A 133 -17.79 6.46 -33.44
CA GLU A 133 -17.30 5.77 -34.65
C GLU A 133 -18.44 5.16 -35.50
N MET A 134 -19.57 4.77 -34.90
CA MET A 134 -20.75 4.31 -35.64
C MET A 134 -21.62 5.45 -36.21
N LYS A 135 -21.34 6.71 -35.83
CA LYS A 135 -22.06 7.90 -36.30
C LYS A 135 -21.26 8.72 -37.33
N ALA A 136 -19.99 8.39 -37.55
CA ALA A 136 -19.13 8.93 -38.60
C ALA A 136 -19.20 8.05 -39.85
#